data_AF-A0A667WZ16-F1
#
_entry.id   AF-A0A667WZ16-F1
#
_cell.length_a   1.000
_cell.length_b   1.000
_cell.length_c   1.000
_cell.angle_alpha   90.00
_cell.angle_beta   90.00
_cell.angle_gamma   90.00
#
_symmetry.space_group_name_H-M   'P 1'
#
loop_
_entity.id
_entity.type
_entity.pdbx_description
1 polymer ?
#
loop_
_entity_poly.entity_id
_entity_poly.type
_entity_poly.pdbx_seq_one_letter_code
_entity_poly.pdbx_strand_id
1 'polypeptide(L)'
;MYVVMCKHPRQGVFTATEARKLPTESDNWIKPLLHKSQKAKEFAYCPYSKFRVGAALVAHDGTVFTGCNVENACNNLGLCAERTAITKAVSEGYRSFKAIAIASDMEEEFISPCGGCRQFMREFGVKWSVFMTKPDGSYMDMLVEDLLPVSFGPDDLKKKKASSE
;
A
#
# COMPACT_ATOMS: atom_id res chain seq x y z
N MET A 1 11.36 1.20 -11.79
CA MET A 1 10.46 0.73 -10.71
C MET A 1 11.00 -0.60 -10.19
N TYR A 2 11.81 -0.58 -9.13
CA TYR A 2 12.25 -1.83 -8.50
C TYR A 2 11.07 -2.37 -7.69
N VAL A 3 10.37 -3.37 -8.22
CA VAL A 3 9.71 -4.36 -7.36
C VAL A 3 10.87 -5.02 -6.63
N VAL A 4 11.18 -4.56 -5.42
CA VAL A 4 12.16 -5.23 -4.58
C VAL A 4 11.50 -6.55 -4.18
N MET A 5 11.75 -7.59 -4.97
CA MET A 5 11.48 -8.96 -4.57
C MET A 5 12.43 -9.25 -3.41
N CYS A 6 11.95 -9.04 -2.19
CA CYS A 6 12.67 -9.46 -1.00
C CYS A 6 12.55 -10.98 -0.89
N LYS A 7 13.31 -11.72 -1.70
CA LYS A 7 13.57 -13.14 -1.45
C LYS A 7 14.56 -13.21 -0.29
N HIS A 8 14.05 -13.24 0.94
CA HIS A 8 14.84 -13.63 2.11
C HIS A 8 14.46 -15.04 2.53
N PRO A 9 15.31 -16.05 2.24
CA PRO A 9 15.19 -17.36 2.86
C PRO A 9 16.01 -17.33 4.15
N ARG A 10 15.39 -16.98 5.29
CA ARG A 10 15.92 -17.31 6.62
C ARG A 10 14.84 -17.19 7.69
N GLN A 11 14.28 -18.35 7.99
CA GLN A 11 13.96 -18.85 9.33
C GLN A 11 13.55 -17.79 10.36
N GLY A 12 12.25 -17.57 10.37
CA GLY A 12 11.50 -16.86 11.38
C GLY A 12 10.07 -17.00 10.94
N VAL A 13 9.49 -18.18 11.16
CA VAL A 13 8.06 -18.40 10.97
C VAL A 13 7.39 -17.31 11.79
N PHE A 14 6.82 -16.30 11.12
CA PHE A 14 5.74 -15.54 11.72
C PHE A 14 4.66 -16.59 11.96
N THR A 15 4.66 -17.17 13.15
CA THR A 15 3.58 -18.02 13.60
C THR A 15 2.33 -17.17 13.47
N ALA A 16 1.21 -17.78 13.06
CA ALA A 16 -0.10 -17.18 12.95
C ALA A 16 -0.69 -16.74 14.31
N THR A 17 0.15 -16.15 15.16
CA THR A 17 -0.16 -15.52 16.42
C THR A 17 -0.32 -14.03 16.13
N GLU A 18 -1.59 -13.61 16.08
CA GLU A 18 -2.10 -12.25 15.90
C GLU A 18 -2.31 -11.76 14.46
N ALA A 19 -2.77 -12.65 13.57
CA ALA A 19 -3.63 -12.18 12.47
C ALA A 19 -4.81 -11.42 13.10
N ARG A 20 -4.84 -10.10 12.91
CA ARG A 20 -5.89 -9.20 13.40
C ARG A 20 -7.27 -9.78 13.04
N LYS A 21 -8.19 -9.78 14.01
CA LYS A 21 -9.52 -10.43 13.98
C LYS A 21 -10.13 -10.52 12.58
N LEU A 22 -10.67 -11.71 12.25
CA LEU A 22 -11.51 -11.91 11.07
C LEU A 22 -12.54 -10.77 10.95
N PRO A 23 -12.76 -10.24 9.73
CA PRO A 23 -13.68 -9.14 9.50
C PRO A 23 -15.07 -9.47 10.09
N THR A 24 -15.61 -8.52 10.85
CA THR A 24 -16.94 -8.60 11.46
C THR A 24 -18.01 -8.17 10.47
N GLU A 25 -19.31 -8.32 10.79
CA GLU A 25 -20.38 -7.73 9.96
C GLU A 25 -20.22 -6.21 9.75
N SER A 26 -19.53 -5.52 10.67
CA SER A 26 -19.23 -4.08 10.55
C SER A 26 -18.18 -3.76 9.46
N ASP A 27 -17.55 -4.79 8.88
CA ASP A 27 -16.51 -4.71 7.86
C ASP A 27 -17.02 -4.96 6.43
N ASN A 28 -18.32 -4.81 6.20
CA ASN A 28 -18.96 -4.95 4.88
C ASN A 28 -18.36 -4.01 3.79
N TRP A 29 -17.60 -2.99 4.20
CA TRP A 29 -16.89 -2.06 3.31
C TRP A 29 -15.57 -2.63 2.74
N ILE A 30 -14.99 -3.69 3.33
CA ILE A 30 -13.71 -4.26 2.88
C ILE A 30 -13.86 -4.91 1.51
N LYS A 31 -14.84 -5.81 1.33
CA LYS A 31 -15.04 -6.52 0.04
C LYS A 31 -15.18 -5.55 -1.15
N PRO A 32 -16.02 -4.48 -1.08
CA PRO A 32 -16.05 -3.44 -2.11
C PRO A 32 -14.70 -2.77 -2.36
N LEU A 33 -13.89 -2.52 -1.33
CA LEU A 33 -12.57 -1.91 -1.48
C LEU A 33 -11.59 -2.85 -2.21
N LEU A 34 -11.55 -4.13 -1.83
CA LEU A 34 -10.74 -5.15 -2.51
C LEU A 34 -11.12 -5.24 -4.00
N HIS A 35 -12.42 -5.30 -4.29
CA HIS A 35 -12.93 -5.33 -5.67
C HIS A 35 -12.53 -4.09 -6.48
N LYS A 36 -12.62 -2.89 -5.87
CA LYS A 36 -12.18 -1.65 -6.51
C LYS A 36 -10.68 -1.66 -6.81
N SER A 37 -9.86 -2.24 -5.94
CA SER A 37 -8.41 -2.37 -6.19
C SER A 37 -8.12 -3.30 -7.36
N GLN A 38 -8.86 -4.42 -7.48
CA GLN A 38 -8.75 -5.35 -8.61
C GLN A 38 -9.15 -4.68 -9.93
N LYS A 39 -10.27 -3.96 -9.96
CA LYS A 39 -10.71 -3.21 -11.15
C LYS A 39 -9.73 -2.11 -11.55
N ALA A 40 -9.12 -1.42 -10.59
CA ALA A 40 -8.18 -0.34 -10.89
C ALA A 40 -6.96 -0.83 -11.70
N LYS A 41 -6.58 -2.10 -11.55
CA LYS A 41 -5.49 -2.75 -12.30
C LYS A 41 -5.72 -2.76 -13.82
N GLU A 42 -6.97 -2.73 -14.28
CA GLU A 42 -7.32 -2.69 -15.70
C GLU A 42 -6.81 -1.43 -16.41
N PHE A 43 -6.57 -0.35 -15.67
CA PHE A 43 -6.09 0.93 -16.18
C PHE A 43 -4.56 1.07 -16.14
N ALA A 44 -3.84 0.05 -15.65
CA ALA A 44 -2.39 0.11 -15.50
C ALA A 44 -1.69 0.37 -16.84
N TYR A 45 -0.85 1.40 -16.88
CA TYR A 45 0.05 1.65 -18.00
C TYR A 45 1.42 1.05 -17.67
N CYS A 46 1.62 -0.21 -18.01
CA CYS A 46 2.87 -0.93 -17.72
C CYS A 46 3.43 -1.65 -18.94
N PRO A 47 3.78 -0.92 -20.03
CA PRO A 47 4.26 -1.56 -21.25
C PRO A 47 5.64 -2.21 -21.09
N TYR A 48 6.41 -1.88 -20.05
CA TYR A 48 7.77 -2.39 -19.85
C TYR A 48 7.77 -3.66 -18.99
N SER A 49 7.19 -3.60 -17.78
CA SER A 49 7.15 -4.78 -16.89
C SER A 49 6.06 -5.77 -17.24
N LYS A 50 4.99 -5.32 -17.91
CA LYS A 50 3.73 -6.07 -18.07
C LYS A 50 3.12 -6.51 -16.74
N PHE A 51 3.53 -5.88 -15.64
CA PHE A 51 3.09 -6.21 -14.30
C PHE A 51 2.08 -5.18 -13.82
N ARG A 52 0.79 -5.54 -13.88
CA ARG A 52 -0.30 -4.63 -13.53
C ARG A 52 -0.53 -4.64 -12.03
N VAL A 53 -0.63 -3.45 -11.44
CA VAL A 53 -0.97 -3.24 -10.03
C VAL A 53 -2.09 -2.21 -9.95
N GLY A 54 -3.12 -2.53 -9.17
CA GLY A 54 -4.22 -1.65 -8.82
C GLY A 54 -4.25 -1.37 -7.33
N ALA A 55 -4.75 -0.20 -6.94
CA ALA A 55 -4.94 0.18 -5.56
C ALA A 55 -6.27 0.91 -5.36
N ALA A 56 -6.88 0.74 -4.19
CA ALA A 56 -8.05 1.47 -3.75
C ALA A 56 -7.87 1.94 -2.30
N LEU A 57 -7.89 3.25 -2.11
CA LEU A 57 -7.73 3.94 -0.83
C LEU A 57 -9.08 4.43 -0.33
N VAL A 58 -9.39 4.24 0.94
CA VAL A 58 -10.61 4.77 1.57
C VAL A 58 -10.26 5.78 2.67
N ALA A 59 -10.84 6.97 2.56
CA ALA A 59 -10.77 7.99 3.60
C ALA A 59 -11.75 7.69 4.75
N HIS A 60 -11.61 8.39 5.88
CA HIS A 60 -12.46 8.15 7.06
C HIS A 60 -13.95 8.45 6.85
N ASP A 61 -14.28 9.33 5.91
CA ASP A 61 -15.66 9.65 5.52
C ASP A 61 -16.28 8.60 4.57
N GLY A 62 -15.50 7.60 4.17
CA GLY A 62 -15.92 6.54 3.25
C GLY A 62 -15.65 6.84 1.76
N THR A 63 -15.11 8.01 1.42
CA THR A 63 -14.74 8.35 0.04
C THR A 63 -13.60 7.44 -0.44
N VAL A 64 -13.74 6.87 -1.64
CA VAL A 64 -12.78 5.90 -2.21
C VAL A 64 -12.07 6.47 -3.43
N PHE A 65 -10.73 6.38 -3.42
CA PHE A 65 -9.85 6.79 -4.50
C PHE A 65 -9.12 5.58 -5.07
N THR A 66 -9.18 5.39 -6.39
CA THR A 66 -8.46 4.31 -7.07
C THR A 66 -7.21 4.83 -7.76
N GLY A 67 -6.24 3.93 -7.94
CA GLY A 67 -5.01 4.20 -8.67
C GLY A 67 -4.44 2.92 -9.30
N CYS A 68 -3.58 3.08 -10.28
CA CYS A 68 -2.84 2.01 -10.93
C CYS A 68 -1.38 2.42 -11.12
N ASN A 69 -0.51 1.45 -11.40
CA ASN A 69 0.86 1.78 -11.76
C ASN A 69 0.94 2.38 -13.18
N VAL A 70 1.78 3.40 -13.30
CA VAL A 70 2.07 4.11 -14.56
C VAL A 70 3.56 4.12 -14.74
N GLU A 71 4.04 3.38 -15.73
CA GLU A 71 5.45 3.29 -16.07
C GLU A 71 5.88 4.39 -17.04
N ASN A 72 7.18 4.55 -17.19
CA ASN A 72 7.80 5.52 -18.08
C ASN A 72 9.10 4.93 -18.62
N ALA A 73 9.50 5.34 -19.84
CA ALA A 73 10.78 4.94 -20.43
C ALA A 73 11.96 5.26 -19.51
N CYS A 74 11.88 6.38 -18.79
CA CYS A 74 12.77 6.69 -17.69
C CYS A 74 12.23 6.03 -16.41
N ASN A 75 12.75 4.84 -16.08
CA ASN A 75 12.20 3.93 -15.06
C ASN A 75 12.07 4.52 -13.63
N ASN A 76 12.74 5.64 -13.33
CA ASN A 76 12.64 6.36 -12.05
C ASN A 76 11.45 7.33 -11.98
N LEU A 77 10.86 7.71 -13.12
CA LEU A 77 9.69 8.59 -13.19
C LEU A 77 8.36 7.85 -13.02
N GLY A 78 8.38 6.52 -13.07
CA GLY A 78 7.18 5.69 -12.89
C GLY A 78 6.57 5.79 -11.49
N LEU A 79 5.25 5.71 -11.41
CA LEU A 79 4.48 5.72 -10.17
C LEU A 79 3.83 4.36 -9.90
N CYS A 80 3.84 3.96 -8.63
CA CYS A 80 3.13 2.77 -8.18
C CYS A 80 1.65 3.09 -7.97
N ALA A 81 0.81 2.05 -7.99
CA ALA A 81 -0.64 2.18 -7.81
C ALA A 81 -1.03 2.88 -6.50
N GLU A 82 -0.34 2.56 -5.41
CA GLU A 82 -0.60 3.11 -4.08
C GLU A 82 -0.34 4.62 -4.06
N ARG A 83 0.80 5.04 -4.62
CA ARG A 83 1.16 6.47 -4.73
C ARG A 83 0.22 7.22 -5.65
N THR A 84 -0.25 6.60 -6.74
CA THR A 84 -1.28 7.17 -7.61
C THR A 84 -2.58 7.41 -6.85
N ALA A 85 -3.08 6.41 -6.11
CA ALA A 85 -4.33 6.53 -5.34
C ALA A 85 -4.23 7.59 -4.23
N ILE A 86 -3.13 7.60 -3.48
CA ILE A 86 -2.91 8.59 -2.40
C ILE A 86 -2.74 10.00 -2.97
N THR A 87 -1.96 10.16 -4.05
CA THR A 87 -1.77 11.49 -4.68
C THR A 87 -3.09 12.05 -5.18
N LYS A 88 -3.94 11.20 -5.77
CA LYS A 88 -5.30 11.58 -6.18
C LYS A 88 -6.12 12.09 -4.98
N ALA A 89 -6.21 11.30 -3.91
CA ALA A 89 -6.95 11.68 -2.70
C ALA A 89 -6.46 13.00 -2.10
N VAL A 90 -5.13 13.17 -2.00
CA VAL A 90 -4.51 14.40 -1.46
C VAL A 90 -4.81 15.60 -2.34
N SER A 91 -4.79 15.44 -3.67
CA SER A 91 -5.12 16.52 -4.61
C SER A 91 -6.59 16.95 -4.53
N GLU A 92 -7.47 16.04 -4.08
CA GLU A 92 -8.89 16.29 -3.85
C GLU A 92 -9.21 16.72 -2.40
N GLY A 93 -8.18 16.99 -1.58
CA GLY A 93 -8.32 17.55 -0.23
C GLY A 93 -8.30 16.53 0.93
N TYR A 94 -8.11 15.24 0.64
CA TYR A 94 -8.16 14.17 1.63
C TYR A 94 -6.76 13.79 2.14
N ARG A 95 -6.55 13.84 3.45
CA ARG A 95 -5.26 13.53 4.10
C ARG A 95 -5.37 12.58 5.31
N SER A 96 -6.55 12.01 5.53
CA SER A 96 -6.83 11.10 6.64
C SER A 96 -7.46 9.82 6.09
N PHE A 97 -6.76 8.70 6.26
CA PHE A 97 -7.06 7.46 5.57
C PHE A 97 -7.34 6.32 6.55
N LYS A 98 -8.34 5.50 6.22
CA LYS A 98 -8.74 4.35 7.01
C LYS A 98 -8.03 3.07 6.56
N ALA A 99 -7.94 2.85 5.24
CA ALA A 99 -7.28 1.69 4.67
C ALA A 99 -6.92 1.87 3.19
N ILE A 100 -6.00 1.04 2.69
CA ILE A 100 -5.73 0.86 1.25
C ILE A 100 -5.68 -0.62 0.90
N ALA A 101 -6.32 -1.01 -0.19
CA ALA A 101 -6.21 -2.35 -0.79
C ALA A 101 -5.33 -2.31 -2.03
N ILE A 102 -4.50 -3.34 -2.21
CA ILE A 102 -3.53 -3.46 -3.31
C ILE A 102 -3.76 -4.81 -4.00
N ALA A 103 -3.84 -4.78 -5.33
CA ALA A 103 -4.07 -5.94 -6.19
C ALA A 103 -3.02 -6.05 -7.29
N SER A 104 -2.64 -7.27 -7.64
CA SER A 104 -1.75 -7.57 -8.78
C SER A 104 -2.24 -8.80 -9.54
N ASP A 105 -1.50 -9.22 -10.56
CA ASP A 105 -1.73 -10.48 -11.28
C ASP A 105 -1.00 -11.70 -10.65
N MET A 106 -0.33 -11.55 -9.50
CA MET A 106 0.36 -12.67 -8.83
C MET A 106 -0.62 -13.60 -8.11
N GLU A 107 -0.67 -14.86 -8.51
CA GLU A 107 -1.58 -15.87 -7.93
C GLU A 107 -1.04 -16.47 -6.62
N GLU A 108 0.25 -16.79 -6.57
CA GLU A 108 0.85 -17.55 -5.47
C GLU A 108 1.24 -16.71 -4.25
N GLU A 109 1.48 -15.41 -4.43
CA GLU A 109 1.97 -14.50 -3.40
C GLU A 109 1.06 -13.28 -3.25
N PHE A 110 0.92 -12.77 -2.03
CA PHE A 110 0.24 -11.51 -1.79
C PHE A 110 1.10 -10.35 -2.28
N ILE A 111 0.51 -9.39 -3.01
CA ILE A 111 1.25 -8.20 -3.45
C ILE A 111 1.62 -7.31 -2.27
N SER A 112 2.91 -7.13 -2.03
CA SER A 112 3.42 -6.24 -0.98
C SER A 112 3.75 -4.85 -1.53
N PRO A 113 3.41 -3.75 -0.83
CA PRO A 113 3.83 -2.41 -1.23
C PRO A 113 5.35 -2.27 -1.14
N CYS A 114 5.95 -1.59 -2.13
CA CYS A 114 7.39 -1.34 -2.10
C CYS A 114 7.77 -0.32 -1.02
N GLY A 115 9.05 -0.26 -0.63
CA GLY A 115 9.52 0.64 0.43
C GLY A 115 9.15 2.11 0.21
N GLY A 116 9.18 2.59 -1.04
CA GLY A 116 8.77 3.94 -1.38
C GLY A 116 7.28 4.20 -1.12
N CYS A 117 6.41 3.22 -1.41
CA CYS A 117 4.98 3.32 -1.10
C CYS A 117 4.71 3.28 0.40
N ARG A 118 5.41 2.42 1.15
CA ARG A 118 5.31 2.35 2.61
C ARG A 118 5.69 3.68 3.26
N GLN A 119 6.79 4.29 2.82
CA GLN A 119 7.21 5.61 3.28
C GLN A 119 6.21 6.70 2.92
N PHE A 120 5.63 6.65 1.72
CA PHE A 120 4.61 7.60 1.28
C PHE A 120 3.32 7.48 2.11
N MET A 121 2.90 6.26 2.44
CA MET A 121 1.76 6.00 3.34
C MET A 121 2.01 6.55 4.75
N ARG A 122 3.23 6.34 5.29
CA ARG A 122 3.64 6.74 6.64
C ARG A 122 3.56 8.26 6.88
N GLU A 123 3.65 9.06 5.82
CA GLU A 123 3.46 10.52 5.89
C GLU A 123 2.05 10.88 6.39
N PHE A 124 1.04 10.06 6.08
CA PHE A 124 -0.36 10.29 6.43
C PHE A 124 -0.82 9.51 7.67
N GLY A 125 0.14 9.07 8.48
CA GLY A 125 -0.10 8.29 9.70
C GLY A 125 0.34 6.84 9.57
N VAL A 126 0.39 6.16 10.71
CA VAL A 126 0.94 4.79 10.82
C VAL A 126 -0.09 3.74 11.25
N LYS A 127 -1.23 4.18 11.80
CA LYS A 127 -2.28 3.33 12.38
C LYS A 127 -3.47 3.15 11.45
N TRP A 128 -3.21 2.72 10.21
CA TRP A 128 -4.26 2.42 9.24
C TRP A 128 -3.87 1.20 8.40
N SER A 129 -4.89 0.51 7.86
CA SER A 129 -4.75 -0.83 7.29
C SER A 129 -4.26 -0.84 5.84
N VAL A 130 -3.47 -1.86 5.51
CA VAL A 130 -2.99 -2.16 4.16
C VAL A 130 -3.40 -3.60 3.84
N PHE A 131 -4.35 -3.76 2.93
CA PHE A 131 -4.80 -5.05 2.44
C PHE A 131 -3.99 -5.47 1.22
N MET A 132 -3.13 -6.46 1.40
CA MET A 132 -2.32 -7.08 0.35
C MET A 132 -3.09 -8.29 -0.20
N THR A 133 -3.51 -8.26 -1.46
CA THR A 133 -4.47 -9.24 -2.01
C THR A 133 -3.84 -10.23 -2.97
N LYS A 134 -4.56 -11.34 -3.19
CA LYS A 134 -4.39 -12.28 -4.30
C LYS A 134 -5.61 -12.20 -5.25
N PRO A 135 -5.47 -12.68 -6.51
CA PRO A 135 -6.57 -12.76 -7.47
C PRO A 135 -7.77 -13.59 -7.01
N ASP A 136 -7.56 -14.60 -6.14
CA ASP A 136 -8.63 -15.43 -5.56
C ASP A 136 -9.50 -14.70 -4.52
N GLY A 137 -9.16 -13.45 -4.20
CA GLY A 137 -9.87 -12.62 -3.23
C GLY A 137 -9.38 -12.78 -1.79
N SER A 138 -8.45 -13.70 -1.51
CA SER A 138 -7.76 -13.77 -0.22
C SER A 138 -6.88 -12.55 -0.03
N TYR A 139 -6.65 -12.15 1.23
CA TYR A 139 -5.83 -10.99 1.55
C TYR A 139 -5.17 -11.11 2.93
N MET A 140 -4.08 -10.37 3.11
CA MET A 140 -3.47 -10.09 4.41
C MET A 140 -3.74 -8.64 4.79
N ASP A 141 -4.08 -8.40 6.06
CA ASP A 141 -4.21 -7.05 6.65
C ASP A 141 -3.00 -6.76 7.54
N MET A 142 -2.32 -5.66 7.29
CA MET A 142 -1.22 -5.17 8.13
C MET A 142 -1.38 -3.66 8.34
N LEU A 143 -0.89 -3.15 9.47
CA LEU A 143 -0.76 -1.70 9.63
C LEU A 143 0.45 -1.17 8.88
N VAL A 144 0.40 0.13 8.56
CA VAL A 144 1.55 0.84 8.01
C VAL A 144 2.78 0.77 8.95
N GLU A 145 2.59 0.85 10.27
CA GLU A 145 3.69 0.68 11.24
C GLU A 145 4.33 -0.71 11.21
N ASP A 146 3.56 -1.77 10.98
CA ASP A 146 4.07 -3.14 10.89
C ASP A 146 4.87 -3.35 9.59
N LEU A 147 4.46 -2.68 8.52
CA LEU A 147 5.13 -2.73 7.22
C LEU A 147 6.42 -1.88 7.19
N LEU A 148 6.52 -0.86 8.03
CA LEU A 148 7.67 0.03 8.09
C LEU A 148 8.04 0.33 9.56
N PRO A 149 8.60 -0.67 10.28
CA PRO A 149 8.98 -0.49 11.67
C PRO A 149 10.13 0.52 11.79
N VAL A 150 10.12 1.29 12.88
CA VAL A 150 11.15 2.31 13.19
C VAL A 150 11.33 3.31 12.03
N SER A 151 10.22 3.76 11.45
CA SER A 151 10.21 4.60 10.26
C SER A 151 10.65 6.05 10.50
N PHE A 152 11.47 6.56 9.58
CA PHE A 152 11.71 8.00 9.47
C PHE A 152 10.43 8.74 9.08
N GLY A 153 10.18 9.92 9.62
CA GLY A 153 9.12 10.81 9.15
C GLY A 153 9.13 12.21 9.75
N PRO A 154 7.99 12.93 9.73
CA PRO A 154 7.92 14.34 10.11
C PRO A 154 8.45 14.65 11.51
N ASP A 155 8.34 13.71 12.44
CA ASP A 155 8.79 13.89 13.82
C ASP A 155 10.33 13.91 13.93
N ASP A 156 11.04 13.22 13.02
CA ASP A 156 12.50 13.22 12.98
C ASP A 156 13.07 14.57 12.58
N LEU A 157 12.37 15.30 11.72
CA LEU A 157 12.76 16.65 11.28
C LEU A 157 12.68 17.70 12.40
N LYS A 158 11.93 17.41 13.47
CA LYS A 158 11.78 18.29 14.64
C LYS A 158 12.78 17.98 15.75
N LYS A 159 13.55 16.88 15.64
CA LYS A 159 14.54 16.50 16.65
C LYS A 159 15.71 17.50 16.66
N LYS A 160 16.29 17.70 17.84
CA LYS A 160 17.49 18.54 17.98
C LYS A 160 18.62 17.94 17.14
N LYS A 161 19.23 18.78 16.29
CA LYS A 161 20.44 18.41 15.55
C LYS A 161 21.62 18.44 16.50
N ALA A 162 22.56 17.50 16.35
CA ALA A 162 23.85 17.61 17.01
C ALA A 162 24.48 18.94 16.56
N SER A 163 24.91 19.77 17.51
CA SER A 163 25.70 20.97 17.21
C SER A 163 26.99 20.52 16.55
N SER A 164 27.23 20.98 15.32
CA SER A 164 28.54 20.84 14.68
C SER A 164 29.50 21.79 15.39
N GLU A 165 30.35 21.24 16.26
CA GLU A 165 31.63 21.86 16.63
C GLU A 165 32.65 21.72 15.50
#